data_AF-A0A7H8S9S0-F1
#
_entry.id   AF-A0A7H8S9S0-F1
#
_cell.length_a   1.000
_cell.length_b   1.000
_cell.length_c   1.000
_cell.angle_alpha   90.00
_cell.angle_beta   90.00
_cell.angle_gamma   90.00
#
_symmetry.space_group_name_H-M   'P 1'
#
loop_
_entity.id
_entity.type
_entity.pdbx_description
1 polymer ?
#
loop_
_entity_poly.entity_id
_entity_poly.type
_entity_poly.pdbx_seq_one_letter_code
_entity_poly.pdbx_strand_id
1 'polypeptide(L)' 'MGRDEHRTNRRGRARMAQTPKYAKIDSKDVEFSEEFGDHHDKIAQVRRHAAQKRVQNKNL' A
#
# COMPACT_ATOMS: atom_id res chain seq x y z
N MET A 1 1.30 -46.42 11.66
CA MET A 1 0.43 -45.21 11.73
C MET A 1 1.15 -44.19 12.60
N GLY A 2 1.34 -42.92 12.30
CA GLY A 2 1.11 -42.12 11.11
C GLY A 2 2.12 -40.96 11.19
N ARG A 3 2.80 -40.63 10.10
CA ARG A 3 3.59 -39.40 10.05
C ARG A 3 2.60 -38.25 10.09
N ASP A 4 2.81 -37.31 11.00
CA ASP A 4 2.06 -36.07 11.05
C ASP A 4 2.20 -35.32 9.71
N GLU A 5 1.20 -35.46 8.85
CA GLU A 5 1.07 -34.79 7.55
C GLU A 5 0.72 -33.28 7.70
N HIS A 6 0.60 -32.76 8.92
CA HIS A 6 0.25 -31.35 9.16
C HIS A 6 1.43 -30.38 9.01
N ARG A 7 2.66 -30.88 8.78
CA ARG A 7 3.86 -30.04 8.66
C ARG A 7 4.21 -29.59 7.24
N THR A 8 3.69 -30.24 6.20
CA THR A 8 4.17 -30.03 4.82
C THR A 8 3.35 -29.03 4.00
N ASN A 9 2.06 -28.86 4.29
CA ASN A 9 1.16 -28.12 3.37
C ASN A 9 0.96 -26.64 3.73
N ARG A 10 1.77 -26.10 4.65
CA ARG A 10 1.62 -24.73 5.19
C ARG A 10 2.81 -23.80 4.89
N ARG A 11 3.78 -24.24 4.10
CA ARG A 11 4.87 -23.38 3.59
C ARG A 11 4.27 -22.46 2.51
N GLY A 12 3.90 -21.23 2.89
CA GLY A 12 3.45 -20.18 1.95
C GLY A 12 2.05 -19.61 2.16
N ARG A 13 1.33 -20.03 3.21
CA ARG A 13 0.03 -19.44 3.59
C ARG A 13 0.07 -18.99 5.05
N ALA A 14 0.06 -17.69 5.29
CA ALA A 14 -0.09 -17.13 6.63
C ALA A 14 -1.45 -17.60 7.18
N ARG A 15 -1.44 -18.35 8.29
CA ARG A 15 -2.65 -18.95 8.90
C ARG A 15 -3.68 -17.91 9.37
N MET A 16 -3.31 -16.63 9.36
CA MET A 16 -4.16 -15.48 9.68
C MET A 16 -3.80 -14.30 8.77
N ALA A 17 -3.74 -14.50 7.45
CA ALA A 17 -3.72 -13.35 6.55
C ALA A 17 -5.06 -12.62 6.71
N GLN A 18 -5.05 -11.47 7.39
CA GLN A 18 -6.23 -10.63 7.63
C GLN A 18 -6.99 -10.29 6.34
N THR A 19 -6.30 -10.33 5.19
CA THR A 19 -6.87 -10.20 3.86
C THR A 19 -6.42 -11.35 2.94
N PRO A 20 -7.36 -12.02 2.23
CA PRO A 20 -7.02 -13.06 1.28
C PRO A 20 -6.24 -12.48 0.08
N LYS A 21 -5.39 -13.31 -0.56
CA LYS A 21 -4.45 -12.84 -1.60
C LYS A 21 -5.12 -12.07 -2.75
N TYR A 22 -6.31 -12.48 -3.19
CA TYR A 22 -7.07 -11.82 -4.25
C TYR A 22 -7.66 -10.46 -3.83
N ALA A 23 -7.77 -10.20 -2.53
CA ALA A 23 -8.28 -8.95 -1.96
C ALA A 23 -7.15 -8.03 -1.51
N LYS A 24 -5.89 -8.40 -1.74
CA LYS A 24 -4.76 -7.49 -1.58
C LYS A 24 -4.78 -6.52 -2.74
N ILE A 25 -5.15 -5.28 -2.44
CA ILE A 25 -5.05 -4.19 -3.38
C ILE A 25 -3.67 -3.58 -3.16
N ASP A 26 -2.81 -3.64 -4.17
CA ASP A 26 -1.62 -2.80 -4.20
C ASP A 26 -2.10 -1.35 -4.13
N SER A 27 -1.53 -0.53 -3.26
CA SER A 27 -1.92 0.88 -3.14
C SER A 27 -1.82 1.53 -4.52
N LYS A 28 -2.96 1.75 -5.16
CA LYS A 28 -3.04 2.46 -6.42
C LYS A 28 -3.03 3.93 -6.07
N ASP A 29 -1.97 4.63 -6.47
CA ASP A 29 -1.94 6.08 -6.43
C ASP A 29 -2.89 6.58 -7.53
N VAL A 30 -4.16 6.79 -7.15
CA VAL A 30 -5.19 7.35 -8.02
C VAL A 30 -5.19 8.86 -7.81
N GLU A 31 -4.77 9.60 -8.83
CA GLU A 31 -4.86 11.07 -8.84
C GLU A 31 -6.24 11.47 -9.39
N PHE A 32 -6.95 12.33 -8.67
CA PHE A 32 -8.26 12.85 -9.09
C PHE A 32 -8.09 14.10 -9.95
N SER A 33 -9.02 14.33 -10.89
CA SER A 33 -9.04 15.55 -11.70
C SER A 33 -9.17 16.79 -10.79
N GLU A 34 -8.43 17.86 -11.08
CA GLU A 34 -8.41 19.06 -10.25
C GLU A 34 -9.79 19.73 -10.13
N GLU A 35 -10.64 19.57 -11.15
CA GLU A 35 -12.01 20.11 -11.19
C GLU A 35 -12.95 19.56 -10.12
N PHE A 36 -12.65 18.37 -9.56
CA PHE A 36 -13.41 17.77 -8.45
C PHE A 36 -12.78 18.03 -7.09
N GLY A 37 -11.58 18.63 -7.06
CA GLY A 37 -10.85 18.90 -5.83
C GLY A 37 -11.37 20.16 -5.14
N ASP A 38 -11.58 20.07 -3.83
CA ASP A 38 -11.91 21.23 -3.02
C ASP A 38 -10.66 22.05 -2.63
N HIS A 39 -10.84 23.11 -1.86
CA HIS A 39 -9.72 23.95 -1.41
C HIS A 39 -8.73 23.17 -0.53
N HIS A 40 -9.19 22.20 0.25
CA HIS A 40 -8.33 21.38 1.10
C HIS A 40 -7.50 20.41 0.25
N ASP A 41 -8.06 19.87 -0.82
CA ASP A 41 -7.36 18.99 -1.76
C ASP A 41 -6.17 19.72 -2.41
N LYS A 42 -6.37 20.97 -2.83
CA LYS A 42 -5.30 21.81 -3.39
C LYS A 42 -4.17 22.04 -2.38
N ILE A 43 -4.50 22.34 -1.13
CA ILE A 43 -3.49 22.51 -0.06
C ILE A 43 -2.73 21.20 0.19
N ALA A 44 -3.43 20.06 0.18
CA ALA A 44 -2.82 18.76 0.39
C ALA A 44 -1.81 18.42 -0.72
N GLN A 45 -2.15 18.69 -1.98
CA GLN A 45 -1.24 18.51 -3.12
C GLN A 45 0.02 19.37 -2.99
N VAL A 46 -0.13 20.66 -2.67
CA VAL A 46 1.02 21.57 -2.48
C VAL A 46 1.93 21.07 -1.36
N ARG A 47 1.36 20.60 -0.24
CA ARG A 47 2.12 20.03 0.88
C ARG A 47 2.87 18.75 0.49
N ARG A 48 2.23 17.86 -0.28
CA ARG A 48 2.84 16.63 -0.81
C ARG A 48 4.05 16.96 -1.69
N HIS A 49 3.90 17.87 -2.64
CA HIS A 49 4.99 18.29 -3.52
C HIS A 49 6.16 18.93 -2.75
N ALA A 50 5.87 19.76 -1.73
CA ALA A 50 6.91 20.34 -0.89
C ALA A 50 7.67 19.26 -0.10
N ALA A 51 6.99 18.25 0.43
CA ALA A 51 7.64 17.13 1.13
C ALA A 51 8.53 16.30 0.19
N GLN A 52 8.05 16.00 -1.01
CA GLN A 52 8.82 15.24 -2.00
C GLN A 52 10.12 15.97 -2.40
N LYS A 53 10.05 17.29 -2.63
CA LYS A 53 11.24 18.11 -2.91
C LYS A 53 12.27 18.04 -1.77
N ARG A 54 11.84 18.07 -0.50
CA ARG A 54 12.75 17.94 0.65
C ARG A 54 13.46 16.59 0.66
N VAL A 55 12.77 15.50 0.35
CA VAL A 55 13.35 14.15 0.31
C VAL A 55 14.34 14.02 -0.85
N GLN A 56 13.98 14.50 -2.04
CA GLN A 56 14.88 14.47 -3.21
C GLN A 56 16.17 15.23 -2.94
N ASN A 57 16.08 16.42 -2.35
CA ASN A 57 17.26 17.25 -2.03
C ASN A 57 18.14 16.65 -0.93
N LYS A 58 17.65 15.70 -0.14
CA LYS A 58 18.42 15.02 0.92
C LYS A 58 19.18 13.80 0.40
N ASN A 59 18.75 13.26 -0.74
CA ASN A 59 19.36 12.07 -1.37
C ASN A 59 20.37 12.45 -2.47
N LEU A 60 20.70 13.73 -2.60
CA LEU A 60 21.81 14.29 -3.40
C LEU A 60 22.98 14.61 -2.47
#